data_AF-A0AAU7C1N1-F1
#
_entry.id   AF-A0AAU7C1N1-F1
#
_cell.length_a   1.000
_cell.length_b   1.000
_cell.length_c   1.000
_cell.angle_alpha   90.00
_cell.angle_beta   90.00
_cell.angle_gamma   90.00
#
_symmetry.space_group_name_H-M   'P 1'
#
loop_
_entity.id
_entity.type
_entity.pdbx_description
1 polymer ?
#
loop_
_entity_poly.entity_id
_entity_poly.type
_entity_poly.pdbx_seq_one_letter_code
_entity_poly.pdbx_strand_id
1 'polypeptide(L)'
;MNNWQTFYSASEQAIILAKHQRGIDFPTELYQRALKAGKSIPHYQRIKACQQAQLPLLTEDIQNLTAVINHQPLLNPASGSAKQRQRTKSKKQQSVNTRPHEKNRSKMRAKSKKQRSATDNAKPDAKTSAKKQLQTMLKRYDGLVASAEEIGVMQFEKHRRYRNRAFEVFNDPDATMAAMHRQANYLEGQIQRLEERMQRRMF
;
A
#
# COMPACT_ATOMS: atom_id res chain seq x y z
N MET A 1 -4.81 26.42 28.63
CA MET A 1 -4.19 26.37 27.28
C MET A 1 -3.87 24.92 26.99
N ASN A 2 -4.43 24.34 25.91
CA ASN A 2 -4.24 22.92 25.60
C ASN A 2 -2.88 22.73 24.94
N ASN A 3 -1.90 22.25 25.71
CA ASN A 3 -0.51 22.03 25.27
C ASN A 3 -0.37 20.74 24.44
N TRP A 4 -1.29 20.44 23.53
CA TRP A 4 -1.19 19.23 22.70
C TRP A 4 0.13 19.22 21.90
N GLN A 5 0.61 20.39 21.48
CA GLN A 5 1.88 20.58 20.78
C GLN A 5 3.10 20.04 21.53
N THR A 6 3.08 20.00 22.87
CA THR A 6 4.23 19.48 23.65
C THR A 6 4.37 17.96 23.56
N PHE A 7 3.33 17.26 23.11
CA PHE A 7 3.31 15.81 22.99
C PHE A 7 3.58 15.29 21.57
N TYR A 8 3.66 16.19 20.59
CA TYR A 8 3.84 15.84 19.18
C TYR A 8 5.04 16.58 18.59
N SER A 9 5.82 15.89 17.77
CA SER A 9 6.88 16.50 16.96
C SER A 9 6.30 17.46 15.92
N ALA A 10 7.12 18.37 15.39
CA ALA A 10 6.67 19.35 14.39
C ALA A 10 6.04 18.70 13.14
N SER A 11 6.55 17.53 12.71
CA SER A 11 6.00 16.77 11.58
C SER A 11 4.64 16.16 11.91
N GLU A 12 4.46 15.64 13.12
CA GLU A 12 3.17 15.12 13.60
C GLU A 12 2.13 16.22 13.76
N GLN A 13 2.53 17.38 14.27
CA GLN A 13 1.66 18.55 14.37
C GLN A 13 1.15 18.97 12.98
N ALA A 14 2.02 19.01 11.96
CA ALA A 14 1.63 19.32 10.59
C ALA A 14 0.61 18.30 10.04
N ILE A 15 0.75 17.02 10.37
CA ILE A 15 -0.22 15.98 9.97
C ILE A 15 -1.57 16.19 10.66
N ILE A 16 -1.58 16.49 11.96
CA ILE A 16 -2.80 16.76 12.72
C ILE A 16 -3.54 17.96 12.14
N LEU A 17 -2.83 19.06 11.87
CA LEU A 17 -3.40 20.26 11.25
C LEU A 17 -3.93 19.99 9.85
N ALA A 18 -3.19 19.25 9.03
CA ALA A 18 -3.63 18.88 7.68
C ALA A 18 -4.90 18.00 7.70
N LYS A 19 -5.05 17.13 8.71
CA LYS A 19 -6.27 16.35 8.91
C LYS A 19 -7.45 17.24 9.33
N HIS A 20 -7.21 18.17 10.24
CA HIS A 20 -8.26 19.09 10.71
C HIS A 20 -8.76 19.99 9.57
N GLN A 21 -7.85 20.52 8.73
CA GLN A 21 -8.20 21.27 7.52
C GLN A 21 -9.04 20.47 6.51
N ARG A 22 -8.96 19.14 6.55
CA ARG A 22 -9.78 18.24 5.72
C ARG A 22 -11.14 17.91 6.35
N GLY A 23 -11.49 18.55 7.47
CA GLY A 23 -12.72 18.28 8.21
C GLY A 23 -12.72 16.93 8.93
N ILE A 24 -11.53 16.43 9.30
CA ILE A 24 -11.42 15.21 10.11
C ILE A 24 -11.39 15.63 11.58
N ASP A 25 -12.37 15.16 12.33
CA ASP A 25 -12.52 15.45 13.76
C ASP A 25 -11.86 14.39 14.65
N PHE A 26 -11.86 14.67 15.96
CA PHE A 26 -11.44 13.71 16.97
C PHE A 26 -12.37 12.47 16.97
N PRO A 27 -11.82 11.23 16.94
CA PRO A 27 -12.61 10.00 16.91
C PRO A 27 -13.18 9.67 18.31
N THR A 28 -14.20 10.42 18.74
CA THR A 28 -14.79 10.36 20.09
C THR A 28 -15.30 8.97 20.46
N GLU A 29 -16.03 8.31 19.55
CA GLU A 29 -16.56 6.97 19.80
C GLU A 29 -15.46 5.93 20.05
N LEU A 30 -14.38 6.00 19.24
CA LEU A 30 -13.25 5.10 19.37
C LEU A 30 -12.56 5.29 20.72
N TYR A 31 -12.34 6.55 21.12
CA TYR A 31 -11.74 6.88 22.40
C TYR A 31 -12.60 6.38 23.58
N GLN A 32 -13.92 6.58 23.54
CA GLN A 32 -14.82 6.09 24.58
C GLN A 32 -14.85 4.56 24.69
N ARG A 33 -14.85 3.85 23.55
CA ARG A 33 -14.77 2.37 23.55
C ARG A 33 -13.45 1.88 24.14
N ALA A 34 -12.34 2.55 23.83
CA ALA A 34 -11.05 2.21 24.40
C ALA A 34 -11.01 2.46 25.93
N LEU A 35 -11.64 3.52 26.43
CA LEU A 35 -11.78 3.76 27.88
C LEU A 35 -12.60 2.66 28.56
N LYS A 36 -13.70 2.21 27.93
CA LYS A 36 -14.55 1.12 28.45
C LYS A 36 -13.84 -0.24 28.47
N ALA A 37 -12.85 -0.45 27.61
CA ALA A 37 -12.07 -1.69 27.58
C ALA A 37 -11.23 -1.91 28.85
N GLY A 38 -11.06 -0.89 29.70
CA GLY A 38 -10.40 -1.01 31.01
C GLY A 38 -8.90 -1.33 30.96
N LYS A 39 -8.29 -1.28 29.76
CA LYS A 39 -6.87 -1.55 29.53
C LYS A 39 -6.08 -0.26 29.41
N SER A 40 -4.79 -0.31 29.78
CA SER A 40 -3.88 0.83 29.64
C SER A 40 -3.79 1.26 28.17
N ILE A 41 -4.06 2.54 27.91
CA ILE A 41 -4.01 3.13 26.58
C ILE A 41 -2.62 3.74 26.37
N PRO A 42 -1.85 3.29 25.36
CA PRO A 42 -0.59 3.94 25.00
C PRO A 42 -0.80 5.40 24.63
N HIS A 43 0.14 6.25 25.07
CA HIS A 43 0.12 7.68 24.81
C HIS A 43 -1.18 8.38 25.25
N TYR A 44 -1.83 7.86 26.31
CA TYR A 44 -3.08 8.41 26.83
C TYR A 44 -3.07 9.94 27.02
N GLN A 45 -1.98 10.50 27.54
CA GLN A 45 -1.85 11.95 27.78
C GLN A 45 -1.92 12.78 26.49
N ARG A 46 -1.25 12.33 25.41
CA ARG A 46 -1.30 13.04 24.11
C ARG A 46 -2.68 12.94 23.46
N ILE A 47 -3.31 11.77 23.57
CA ILE A 47 -4.67 11.54 23.07
C ILE A 47 -5.68 12.43 23.81
N LYS A 48 -5.56 12.52 25.14
CA LYS A 48 -6.39 13.41 25.97
C LYS A 48 -6.19 14.88 25.60
N ALA A 49 -4.96 15.31 25.31
CA ALA A 49 -4.68 16.67 24.87
C ALA A 49 -5.35 16.99 23.51
N CYS A 50 -5.31 16.06 22.55
CA CYS A 50 -6.06 16.19 21.29
C CYS A 50 -7.57 16.21 21.48
N GLN A 51 -8.09 15.38 22.39
CA GLN A 51 -9.53 15.35 22.74
C GLN A 51 -10.01 16.71 23.27
N GLN A 52 -9.24 17.32 24.18
CA GLN A 52 -9.56 18.64 24.73
C GLN A 52 -9.48 19.75 23.68
N ALA A 53 -8.59 19.61 22.70
CA ALA A 53 -8.43 20.55 21.60
C ALA A 53 -9.37 20.28 20.41
N GLN A 54 -10.22 19.24 20.48
CA GLN A 54 -11.06 18.76 19.38
C GLN A 54 -10.27 18.48 18.08
N LEU A 55 -9.02 18.04 18.22
CA LEU A 55 -8.13 17.76 17.10
C LEU A 55 -8.16 16.30 16.69
N PRO A 56 -7.99 15.98 15.40
CA PRO A 56 -7.89 14.60 14.95
C PRO A 56 -6.65 13.90 15.51
N LEU A 57 -6.74 12.57 15.62
CA LEU A 57 -5.63 11.74 16.06
C LEU A 57 -4.72 11.30 14.89
N LEU A 58 -3.46 11.01 15.23
CA LEU A 58 -2.56 10.34 14.33
C LEU A 58 -3.04 8.91 14.03
N THR A 59 -2.61 8.39 12.89
CA THR A 59 -2.96 7.02 12.49
C THR A 59 -2.44 5.98 13.48
N GLU A 60 -1.27 6.22 14.08
CA GLU A 60 -0.71 5.36 15.13
C GLU A 60 -1.59 5.35 16.40
N ASP A 61 -2.06 6.52 16.85
CA ASP A 61 -2.96 6.62 18.01
C ASP A 61 -4.28 5.88 17.77
N ILE A 62 -4.84 6.02 16.56
CA ILE A 62 -6.06 5.31 16.15
C ILE A 62 -5.85 3.79 16.15
N GLN A 63 -4.70 3.32 15.65
CA GLN A 63 -4.36 1.90 15.68
C GLN A 63 -4.20 1.39 17.11
N ASN A 64 -3.55 2.16 17.99
CA ASN A 64 -3.38 1.79 19.40
C ASN A 64 -4.72 1.69 20.14
N LEU A 65 -5.62 2.66 19.95
CA LEU A 65 -6.98 2.61 20.51
C LEU A 65 -7.75 1.38 20.00
N THR A 66 -7.62 1.07 18.72
CA THR A 66 -8.26 -0.10 18.10
C THR A 66 -7.70 -1.42 18.66
N ALA A 67 -6.38 -1.49 18.86
CA ALA A 67 -5.72 -2.65 19.45
C ALA A 67 -6.16 -2.88 20.90
N VAL A 68 -6.31 -1.80 21.68
CA VAL A 68 -6.85 -1.86 23.05
C VAL A 68 -8.26 -2.47 23.07
N ILE A 69 -9.15 -1.99 22.20
CA ILE A 69 -10.54 -2.48 22.10
C ILE A 69 -10.57 -3.95 21.67
N ASN A 70 -9.74 -4.34 20.72
CA ASN A 70 -9.74 -5.70 20.15
C ASN A 70 -8.87 -6.70 20.95
N HIS A 71 -8.37 -6.30 22.12
CA HIS A 71 -7.47 -7.12 22.94
C HIS A 71 -6.21 -7.62 22.19
N GLN A 72 -5.74 -6.86 21.19
CA GLN A 72 -4.57 -7.22 20.38
C GLN A 72 -3.27 -6.73 21.01
N PRO A 73 -2.14 -7.40 20.72
CA PRO A 73 -0.83 -6.92 21.16
C PRO A 73 -0.57 -5.51 20.60
N LEU A 74 -0.23 -4.60 21.50
CA LEU A 74 0.07 -3.21 21.16
C LEU A 74 1.31 -3.16 20.27
N LEU A 75 1.26 -2.35 19.22
CA LEU A 75 2.45 -2.04 18.44
C LEU A 75 3.35 -1.16 19.31
N ASN A 76 4.35 -1.76 19.95
CA ASN A 76 5.36 -1.00 20.66
C ASN A 76 6.04 -0.04 19.67
N PRO A 77 6.26 1.23 20.05
CA PRO A 77 7.11 2.11 19.27
C PRO A 77 8.53 1.59 19.43
N ALA A 78 8.97 0.75 18.49
CA ALA A 78 10.38 0.49 18.35
C ALA A 78 11.05 1.83 18.01
N SER A 79 11.71 2.38 19.04
CA SER A 79 12.80 3.35 18.97
C SER A 79 13.38 3.50 17.56
N GLY A 80 13.47 4.75 17.12
CA GLY A 80 13.93 5.17 15.80
C GLY A 80 14.91 4.21 15.12
N SER A 81 14.48 3.66 14.00
CA SER A 81 15.37 3.08 13.00
C SER A 81 15.03 3.71 11.68
N ALA A 82 15.76 4.78 11.37
CA ALA A 82 15.91 5.29 10.04
C ALA A 82 16.28 4.12 9.11
N LYS A 83 15.34 3.63 8.32
CA LYS A 83 15.68 2.91 7.08
C LYS A 83 16.09 3.94 6.03
N GLN A 84 17.20 4.61 6.31
CA GLN A 84 18.09 5.14 5.28
C GLN A 84 18.50 3.93 4.44
N ARG A 85 17.87 3.76 3.27
CA ARG A 85 18.29 2.80 2.26
C ARG A 85 19.66 3.26 1.73
N GLN A 86 20.73 2.93 2.45
CA GLN A 86 22.06 2.91 1.86
C GLN A 86 22.06 1.82 0.78
N ARG A 87 22.15 2.26 -0.48
CA ARG A 87 22.54 1.42 -1.61
C ARG A 87 24.01 1.06 -1.39
N THR A 88 24.29 -0.08 -0.79
CA THR A 88 25.62 -0.67 -0.89
C THR A 88 25.68 -1.53 -2.16
N LYS A 89 26.54 -1.10 -3.07
CA LYS A 89 26.96 -1.82 -4.26
C LYS A 89 27.66 -3.11 -3.83
N SER A 90 27.10 -4.27 -4.13
CA SER A 90 27.85 -5.53 -4.05
C SER A 90 28.71 -5.67 -5.30
N LYS A 91 30.01 -5.45 -5.13
CA LYS A 91 31.07 -5.76 -6.10
C LYS A 91 31.89 -6.92 -5.55
N LYS A 92 32.05 -7.95 -6.39
CA LYS A 92 33.06 -9.03 -6.37
C LYS A 92 32.95 -10.11 -5.28
N GLN A 93 32.65 -11.33 -5.75
CA GLN A 93 33.54 -12.47 -5.54
C GLN A 93 33.63 -13.25 -6.87
N GLN A 94 34.85 -13.29 -7.42
CA GLN A 94 35.29 -14.15 -8.52
C GLN A 94 36.13 -15.27 -7.91
N SER A 95 35.92 -16.51 -8.36
CA SER A 95 36.94 -17.57 -8.28
C SER A 95 37.25 -18.07 -9.69
N VAL A 96 38.56 -18.03 -9.95
CA VAL A 96 39.40 -18.44 -11.10
C VAL A 96 39.30 -19.96 -11.33
N ASN A 97 39.47 -20.64 -12.49
CA ASN A 97 40.33 -20.61 -13.69
C ASN A 97 39.61 -21.47 -14.77
N THR A 98 39.73 -21.30 -16.10
CA THR A 98 40.87 -21.68 -16.98
C THR A 98 40.73 -21.01 -18.37
N ARG A 99 41.86 -20.60 -18.98
CA ARG A 99 42.05 -20.16 -20.39
C ARG A 99 42.44 -21.36 -21.30
N PRO A 100 42.73 -21.24 -22.63
CA PRO A 100 42.61 -20.12 -23.59
C PRO A 100 41.93 -20.51 -24.94
N HIS A 101 41.86 -19.56 -25.90
CA HIS A 101 42.20 -19.73 -27.33
C HIS A 101 41.18 -19.19 -28.38
N GLU A 102 41.56 -18.05 -28.98
CA GLU A 102 41.60 -17.68 -30.41
C GLU A 102 40.34 -17.57 -31.32
N LYS A 103 40.46 -16.58 -32.22
CA LYS A 103 39.88 -16.40 -33.57
C LYS A 103 38.51 -15.73 -33.75
N ASN A 104 38.61 -14.45 -34.12
CA ASN A 104 38.06 -13.84 -35.34
C ASN A 104 36.58 -14.08 -35.70
N ARG A 105 35.76 -13.02 -35.70
CA ARG A 105 35.24 -12.45 -36.96
C ARG A 105 34.59 -11.09 -36.78
N SER A 106 35.13 -10.13 -37.51
CA SER A 106 34.53 -8.86 -37.91
C SER A 106 33.12 -9.03 -38.50
N LYS A 107 32.23 -8.06 -38.27
CA LYS A 107 31.71 -7.18 -39.35
C LYS A 107 30.64 -6.22 -38.84
N MET A 108 30.85 -4.96 -39.21
CA MET A 108 29.89 -3.87 -39.27
C MET A 108 28.57 -4.29 -39.93
N ARG A 109 27.44 -3.70 -39.50
CA ARG A 109 26.55 -2.99 -40.42
C ARG A 109 25.63 -1.99 -39.72
N ALA A 110 25.43 -0.88 -40.41
CA ALA A 110 24.85 0.37 -39.96
C ALA A 110 23.31 0.36 -39.82
N LYS A 111 22.86 1.29 -38.97
CA LYS A 111 21.65 2.15 -39.02
C LYS A 111 20.34 1.56 -39.55
N SER A 112 19.26 1.74 -38.77
CA SER A 112 17.98 2.22 -39.29
C SER A 112 17.09 2.78 -38.17
N LYS A 113 16.94 4.10 -38.19
CA LYS A 113 15.83 4.84 -37.60
C LYS A 113 14.53 4.26 -38.18
N LYS A 114 13.70 3.63 -37.35
CA LYS A 114 12.31 3.31 -37.70
C LYS A 114 11.42 3.84 -36.58
N GLN A 115 10.81 5.00 -36.85
CA GLN A 115 9.49 5.32 -36.34
C GLN A 115 8.64 4.05 -36.46
N ARG A 116 8.14 3.55 -35.34
CA ARG A 116 6.99 2.65 -35.38
C ARG A 116 5.75 3.53 -35.26
N SER A 117 5.16 3.72 -36.43
CA SER A 117 3.78 4.08 -36.67
C SER A 117 2.85 3.43 -35.64
N ALA A 118 1.95 4.25 -35.10
CA ALA A 118 0.72 3.79 -34.48
C ALA A 118 0.02 2.80 -35.42
N THR A 119 -0.23 1.60 -34.93
CA THR A 119 -1.21 0.69 -35.51
C THR A 119 -2.32 0.54 -34.50
N ASP A 120 -3.22 1.53 -34.51
CA ASP A 120 -4.60 1.34 -34.13
C ASP A 120 -5.19 0.29 -35.05
N ASN A 121 -5.34 -0.93 -34.52
CA ASN A 121 -6.29 -1.95 -34.96
C ASN A 121 -6.21 -3.11 -33.96
N ALA A 122 -6.46 -2.82 -32.68
CA ALA A 122 -6.79 -3.87 -31.73
C ALA A 122 -8.25 -4.27 -32.00
N LYS A 123 -8.46 -5.52 -32.44
CA LYS A 123 -9.80 -6.09 -32.63
C LYS A 123 -10.69 -5.74 -31.43
N PRO A 124 -11.92 -5.22 -31.64
CA PRO A 124 -12.79 -4.78 -30.54
C PRO A 124 -13.03 -5.89 -29.51
N ASP A 125 -12.99 -7.16 -29.93
CA ASP A 125 -13.07 -8.34 -29.06
C ASP A 125 -11.92 -8.44 -28.06
N ALA A 126 -10.68 -8.08 -28.43
CA ALA A 126 -9.52 -8.21 -27.57
C ALA A 126 -9.50 -7.14 -26.46
N LYS A 127 -9.86 -5.89 -26.81
CA LYS A 127 -10.02 -4.81 -25.81
C LYS A 127 -11.21 -5.12 -24.88
N THR A 128 -12.30 -5.64 -25.42
CA THR A 128 -13.47 -6.08 -24.63
C THR A 128 -13.12 -7.24 -23.70
N SER A 129 -12.34 -8.21 -24.17
CA SER A 129 -11.85 -9.34 -23.37
C SER A 129 -10.95 -8.88 -22.22
N ALA A 130 -9.99 -7.99 -22.49
CA ALA A 130 -9.13 -7.42 -21.46
C ALA A 130 -9.92 -6.63 -20.41
N LYS A 131 -10.94 -5.87 -20.83
CA LYS A 131 -11.83 -5.16 -19.93
C LYS A 131 -12.65 -6.12 -19.05
N LYS A 132 -13.20 -7.19 -19.64
CA LYS A 132 -13.89 -8.26 -18.89
C LYS A 132 -12.96 -8.95 -17.89
N GLN A 133 -11.74 -9.27 -18.29
CA GLN A 133 -10.75 -9.88 -17.38
C GLN A 133 -10.45 -8.97 -16.19
N LEU A 134 -10.21 -7.67 -16.42
CA LEU A 134 -9.99 -6.70 -15.36
C LEU A 134 -11.22 -6.56 -14.44
N GLN A 135 -12.43 -6.57 -15.01
CA GLN A 135 -13.67 -6.54 -14.24
C GLN A 135 -13.82 -7.76 -13.32
N THR A 136 -13.51 -8.96 -13.82
CA THR A 136 -13.53 -10.20 -13.03
C THR A 136 -12.53 -10.13 -11.88
N MET A 137 -11.31 -9.64 -12.14
CA MET A 137 -10.29 -9.48 -11.10
C MET A 137 -10.72 -8.47 -10.04
N LEU A 138 -11.31 -7.34 -10.43
CA LEU A 138 -11.88 -6.36 -9.51
C LEU A 138 -12.95 -6.97 -8.59
N LYS A 139 -13.92 -7.72 -9.16
CA LYS A 139 -14.96 -8.39 -8.36
C LYS A 139 -14.39 -9.40 -7.37
N ARG A 140 -13.47 -10.26 -7.82
CA ARG A 140 -12.84 -11.28 -6.96
C ARG A 140 -12.03 -10.62 -5.85
N TYR A 141 -11.29 -9.56 -6.18
CA TYR A 141 -10.51 -8.82 -5.20
C TYR A 141 -11.39 -8.12 -4.16
N ASP A 142 -12.49 -7.50 -4.57
CA ASP A 142 -13.45 -6.85 -3.65
C ASP A 142 -14.06 -7.87 -2.67
N GLY A 143 -14.45 -9.05 -3.15
CA GLY A 143 -14.96 -10.13 -2.31
C GLY A 143 -13.93 -10.63 -1.29
N LEU A 144 -12.68 -10.84 -1.72
CA LEU A 144 -11.60 -11.28 -0.83
C LEU A 144 -11.21 -10.22 0.19
N VAL A 145 -11.22 -8.95 -0.19
CA VAL A 145 -11.03 -7.83 0.73
C VAL A 145 -12.15 -7.89 1.78
N ALA A 146 -13.43 -7.95 1.41
CA ALA A 146 -14.52 -8.06 2.39
C ALA A 146 -14.33 -9.24 3.37
N SER A 147 -13.97 -10.43 2.87
CA SER A 147 -13.71 -11.60 3.74
C SER A 147 -12.48 -11.42 4.63
N ALA A 148 -11.40 -10.78 4.16
CA ALA A 148 -10.23 -10.52 5.00
C ALA A 148 -10.43 -9.37 6.00
N GLU A 149 -11.42 -8.49 5.79
CA GLU A 149 -11.87 -7.52 6.80
C GLU A 149 -12.51 -8.23 7.99
N GLU A 150 -13.35 -9.23 7.74
CA GLU A 150 -14.02 -10.05 8.77
C GLU A 150 -13.01 -10.78 9.68
N ILE A 151 -11.89 -11.26 9.11
CA ILE A 151 -10.82 -11.97 9.82
C ILE A 151 -9.77 -10.98 10.40
N GLY A 152 -9.95 -9.67 10.19
CA GLY A 152 -9.07 -8.61 10.72
C GLY A 152 -7.65 -8.62 10.15
N VAL A 153 -7.42 -9.13 8.93
CA VAL A 153 -6.09 -9.40 8.32
C VAL A 153 -5.46 -8.17 7.65
N MET A 154 -6.19 -7.07 7.45
CA MET A 154 -5.78 -6.09 6.42
C MET A 154 -5.32 -4.70 6.86
N GLN A 155 -4.38 -4.18 6.05
CA GLN A 155 -4.02 -2.76 5.95
C GLN A 155 -4.90 -2.08 4.88
N PHE A 156 -6.08 -1.60 5.28
CA PHE A 156 -7.12 -1.01 4.43
C PHE A 156 -6.61 -0.03 3.37
N GLU A 157 -5.68 0.85 3.74
CA GLU A 157 -5.18 1.91 2.87
C GLU A 157 -4.41 1.39 1.64
N LYS A 158 -3.68 0.26 1.76
CA LYS A 158 -2.95 -0.31 0.63
C LYS A 158 -3.88 -1.01 -0.35
N HIS A 159 -4.82 -1.79 0.16
CA HIS A 159 -5.78 -2.51 -0.68
C HIS A 159 -6.74 -1.56 -1.40
N ARG A 160 -7.15 -0.47 -0.73
CA ARG A 160 -7.92 0.63 -1.34
C ARG A 160 -7.18 1.29 -2.50
N ARG A 161 -5.87 1.53 -2.38
CA ARG A 161 -5.06 2.09 -3.49
C ARG A 161 -4.98 1.16 -4.69
N TYR A 162 -4.79 -0.15 -4.47
CA TYR A 162 -4.72 -1.12 -5.56
C TYR A 162 -6.07 -1.23 -6.30
N ARG A 163 -7.17 -1.22 -5.54
CA ARG A 163 -8.53 -1.16 -6.08
C ARG A 163 -8.76 0.10 -6.90
N ASN A 164 -8.49 1.28 -6.33
CA ASN A 164 -8.71 2.56 -7.00
C ASN A 164 -7.94 2.65 -8.32
N ARG A 165 -6.67 2.22 -8.33
CA ARG A 165 -5.85 2.22 -9.54
C ARG A 165 -6.38 1.26 -10.61
N ALA A 166 -6.95 0.13 -10.21
CA ALA A 166 -7.61 -0.78 -11.14
C ALA A 166 -8.94 -0.22 -11.67
N PHE A 167 -9.67 0.48 -10.82
CA PHE A 167 -10.92 1.14 -11.17
C PHE A 167 -10.71 2.33 -12.12
N GLU A 168 -9.65 3.12 -11.93
CA GLU A 168 -9.24 4.19 -12.84
C GLU A 168 -8.99 3.64 -14.25
N VAL A 169 -8.18 2.59 -14.37
CA VAL A 169 -7.87 1.94 -15.66
C VAL A 169 -9.11 1.28 -16.29
N PHE A 170 -10.04 0.78 -15.49
CA PHE A 170 -11.26 0.16 -15.98
C PHE A 170 -12.26 1.17 -16.56
N ASN A 171 -12.35 2.37 -15.96
CA ASN A 171 -13.28 3.43 -16.37
C ASN A 171 -12.69 4.40 -17.39
N ASP A 172 -11.37 4.42 -17.56
CA ASP A 172 -10.71 5.22 -18.58
C ASP A 172 -11.12 4.70 -20.00
N PRO A 173 -11.80 5.53 -20.81
CA PRO A 173 -12.21 5.14 -22.17
C PRO A 173 -11.01 4.90 -23.10
N ASP A 174 -9.91 5.61 -22.85
CA ASP A 174 -8.68 5.60 -23.65
C ASP A 174 -7.66 4.59 -23.15
N ALA A 175 -8.00 3.84 -22.08
CA ALA A 175 -7.13 2.81 -21.54
C ALA A 175 -6.75 1.78 -22.62
N THR A 176 -5.44 1.59 -22.77
CA THR A 176 -4.90 0.59 -23.69
C THR A 176 -5.14 -0.82 -23.15
N MET A 177 -5.32 -1.79 -24.06
CA MET A 177 -5.45 -3.21 -23.71
C MET A 177 -4.28 -3.71 -22.84
N ALA A 178 -3.07 -3.24 -23.11
CA ALA A 178 -1.88 -3.58 -22.32
C ALA A 178 -1.96 -3.04 -20.88
N ALA A 179 -2.52 -1.84 -20.67
CA ALA A 179 -2.73 -1.30 -19.33
C ALA A 179 -3.75 -2.15 -18.55
N MET A 180 -4.85 -2.55 -19.20
CA MET A 180 -5.87 -3.41 -18.58
C MET A 180 -5.29 -4.77 -18.16
N HIS A 181 -4.53 -5.43 -19.04
CA HIS A 181 -3.89 -6.72 -18.70
C HIS A 181 -2.85 -6.59 -17.59
N ARG A 182 -2.00 -5.54 -17.61
CA ARG A 182 -1.04 -5.29 -16.53
C ARG A 182 -1.74 -5.17 -15.18
N GLN A 183 -2.87 -4.48 -15.17
CA GLN A 183 -3.62 -4.25 -13.95
C GLN A 183 -4.39 -5.50 -13.49
N ALA A 184 -4.91 -6.30 -14.43
CA ALA A 184 -5.51 -7.59 -14.12
C ALA A 184 -4.48 -8.55 -13.50
N ASN A 185 -3.30 -8.69 -14.11
CA ASN A 185 -2.22 -9.55 -13.59
C ASN A 185 -1.69 -9.05 -12.24
N TYR A 186 -1.65 -7.72 -12.04
CA TYR A 186 -1.27 -7.15 -10.76
C TYR A 186 -2.28 -7.53 -9.65
N LEU A 187 -3.59 -7.39 -9.92
CA LEU A 187 -4.64 -7.80 -8.99
C LEU A 187 -4.60 -9.29 -8.71
N GLU A 188 -4.39 -10.13 -9.73
CA GLU A 188 -4.24 -11.58 -9.57
C GLU A 188 -3.11 -11.93 -8.58
N GLY A 189 -1.94 -11.29 -8.70
CA GLY A 189 -0.85 -11.48 -7.76
C GLY A 189 -1.09 -10.87 -6.37
N GLN A 190 -2.05 -9.96 -6.20
CA GLN A 190 -2.50 -9.50 -4.87
C GLN A 190 -3.53 -10.47 -4.28
N ILE A 191 -4.43 -11.00 -5.10
CA ILE A 191 -5.42 -12.01 -4.72
C ILE A 191 -4.72 -13.22 -4.12
N GLN A 192 -3.74 -13.80 -4.82
CA GLN A 192 -2.98 -14.97 -4.32
C GLN A 192 -2.35 -14.72 -2.95
N ARG A 193 -1.68 -13.56 -2.78
CA ARG A 193 -1.05 -13.19 -1.51
C ARG A 193 -2.06 -12.95 -0.39
N LEU A 194 -3.25 -12.46 -0.73
CA LEU A 194 -4.32 -12.23 0.24
C LEU A 194 -4.94 -13.56 0.68
N GLU A 195 -5.22 -14.46 -0.28
CA GLU A 195 -5.70 -15.82 -0.02
C GLU A 195 -4.72 -16.59 0.87
N GLU A 196 -3.42 -16.59 0.56
CA GLU A 196 -2.39 -17.22 1.40
C GLU A 196 -2.36 -16.67 2.83
N ARG A 197 -2.53 -15.36 2.99
CA ARG A 197 -2.55 -14.71 4.31
C ARG A 197 -3.79 -15.08 5.11
N MET A 198 -4.94 -15.15 4.46
CA MET A 198 -6.19 -15.58 5.08
C MET A 198 -6.09 -17.03 5.54
N GLN A 199 -5.58 -17.93 4.69
CA GLN A 199 -5.35 -19.33 5.01
C GLN A 199 -4.46 -19.48 6.26
N ARG A 200 -3.35 -18.75 6.34
CA ARG A 200 -2.42 -18.78 7.49
C ARG A 200 -3.01 -18.27 8.82
N ARG A 201 -4.18 -17.65 8.81
CA ARG A 201 -4.82 -17.13 10.03
C ARG A 201 -6.07 -17.92 10.42
N MET A 202 -6.66 -18.65 9.47
CA MET A 202 -7.78 -19.57 9.71
C MET A 202 -7.31 -20.91 10.29
N PHE A 203 -6.03 -21.25 10.13
CA PHE A 203 -5.35 -22.40 10.75
C PHE A 203 -4.31 -21.90 11.75
#